data_AF-A0A5B7DW47-F1
#
_entry.id   AF-A0A5B7DW47-F1
#
_cell.length_a   1.000
_cell.length_b   1.000
_cell.length_c   1.000
_cell.angle_alpha   90.00
_cell.angle_beta   90.00
_cell.angle_gamma   90.00
#
_symmetry.space_group_name_H-M   'P 1'
#
loop_
_entity.id
_entity.type
_entity.pdbx_description
1 polymer ?
#
loop_
_entity_poly.entity_id
_entity_poly.type
_entity_poly.pdbx_seq_one_letter_code
_entity_poly.pdbx_strand_id
1 'polypeptide(L)'
;MLLKLRRFFKKHPLMKDMISFGGMYVGAEWTQQTMLKRMSNVDQDPKYDKQAFAHYSFYGFLWYPVIYHYWYRWLDARFVGTSAAVIGKKLLLDQFVMEPPLLASFYVGMSVMEGQEDIFKECKQKYITTFLVSTVHSYSL
;
A
#
# COMPACT_ATOMS: atom_id res chain seq x y z
N MET A 1 21.62 18.18 14.57
CA MET A 1 20.64 17.07 14.75
C MET A 1 20.09 16.57 13.41
N LEU A 2 19.52 17.44 12.57
CA LEU A 2 18.94 17.08 11.25
C LEU A 2 19.91 16.39 10.27
N LEU A 3 21.18 16.79 10.24
CA LEU A 3 22.20 16.17 9.37
C LEU A 3 22.54 14.72 9.75
N LYS A 4 22.49 14.38 11.06
CA LYS A 4 22.68 13.01 11.55
C LYS A 4 21.49 12.14 11.15
N LEU A 5 20.27 12.67 11.29
CA LEU A 5 19.04 12.03 10.84
C LEU A 5 19.10 11.72 9.33
N ARG A 6 19.48 12.72 8.52
CA ARG A 6 19.59 12.58 7.06
C ARG A 6 20.63 11.53 6.64
N ARG A 7 21.77 11.44 7.32
CA ARG A 7 22.77 10.37 7.08
C ARG A 7 22.26 8.99 7.48
N PHE A 8 21.52 8.89 8.59
CA PHE A 8 20.94 7.64 9.06
C PHE A 8 19.90 7.09 8.07
N PHE A 9 18.98 7.95 7.60
CA PHE A 9 18.00 7.58 6.56
C PHE A 9 18.65 7.25 5.21
N LYS A 10 19.81 7.85 4.89
CA LYS A 10 20.57 7.49 3.69
C LYS A 10 21.28 6.13 3.82
N LYS A 11 21.63 5.73 5.04
CA LYS A 11 22.27 4.43 5.34
C LYS A 11 21.27 3.28 5.40
N HIS A 12 20.00 3.57 5.70
CA HIS A 12 18.93 2.58 5.84
C HIS A 12 17.73 2.93 4.94
N PRO A 13 17.83 2.69 3.63
CA PRO A 13 16.77 3.02 2.67
C PRO A 13 15.43 2.36 3.03
N LEU A 14 15.45 1.10 3.49
CA LEU A 14 14.24 0.41 3.94
C LEU A 14 13.50 1.16 5.06
N MET A 15 14.20 1.69 6.08
CA MET A 15 13.55 2.44 7.16
C MET A 15 12.88 3.73 6.67
N LYS A 16 13.46 4.36 5.65
CA LYS A 16 12.82 5.52 5.01
C LYS A 16 11.51 5.09 4.35
N ASP A 17 11.53 4.00 3.59
CA ASP A 17 10.35 3.48 2.91
C ASP A 17 9.27 3.08 3.93
N MET A 18 9.64 2.39 5.01
CA MET A 18 8.71 2.02 6.08
C MET A 18 8.02 3.22 6.73
N ILE A 19 8.78 4.29 7.02
CA ILE A 19 8.22 5.50 7.63
C ILE A 19 7.34 6.26 6.64
N SER A 20 7.75 6.34 5.37
CA SER A 20 6.97 7.01 4.33
C SER A 20 5.66 6.30 4.04
N PHE A 21 5.69 4.98 3.78
CA PHE A 21 4.48 4.20 3.53
C PHE A 21 3.61 4.12 4.78
N GLY A 22 4.19 3.87 5.95
CA GLY A 22 3.46 3.78 7.21
C GLY A 22 2.73 5.07 7.55
N GLY A 23 3.40 6.22 7.45
CA GLY A 23 2.78 7.52 7.66
C GLY A 23 1.65 7.82 6.69
N MET A 24 1.79 7.44 5.41
CA MET A 24 0.77 7.64 4.41
C MET A 24 -0.47 6.77 4.66
N TYR A 25 -0.29 5.47 4.91
CA TYR A 25 -1.40 4.54 5.16
C TYR A 25 -2.16 4.90 6.44
N VAL A 26 -1.44 5.16 7.53
CA VAL A 26 -2.04 5.56 8.80
C VAL A 26 -2.72 6.93 8.70
N GLY A 27 -2.08 7.88 8.04
CA GLY A 27 -2.64 9.21 7.81
C GLY A 27 -3.90 9.16 6.94
N ALA A 28 -3.91 8.32 5.90
CA ALA A 28 -5.08 8.09 5.05
C ALA A 28 -6.24 7.49 5.86
N GLU A 29 -5.99 6.45 6.66
CA GLU A 29 -7.03 5.84 7.49
C GLU A 29 -7.57 6.82 8.55
N TRP A 30 -6.69 7.58 9.19
CA TRP A 30 -7.10 8.64 10.12
C TRP A 30 -7.97 9.70 9.44
N THR A 31 -7.57 10.13 8.24
CA THR A 31 -8.33 11.10 7.44
C THR A 31 -9.69 10.52 7.04
N GLN A 32 -9.73 9.27 6.59
CA GLN A 32 -10.95 8.56 6.19
C GLN A 32 -11.94 8.46 7.36
N GLN A 33 -11.49 7.99 8.53
CA GLN A 33 -12.34 7.91 9.72
C GLN A 33 -12.82 9.29 10.18
N THR A 34 -11.96 10.31 10.09
CA THR A 34 -12.33 11.70 10.44
C THR A 34 -13.37 12.27 9.47
N MET A 35 -13.21 12.04 8.16
CA MET A 35 -14.17 12.49 7.15
C MET A 35 -15.50 11.76 7.27
N LEU A 36 -15.49 10.43 7.45
CA LEU A 36 -16.70 9.64 7.69
C LEU A 36 -17.46 10.14 8.91
N LYS A 37 -16.76 10.42 10.02
CA LYS A 37 -17.36 11.02 11.21
C LYS A 37 -17.96 12.41 10.96
N ARG A 38 -17.37 13.23 10.09
CA ARG A 38 -17.90 14.55 9.72
C ARG A 38 -19.10 14.49 8.78
N MET A 39 -19.15 13.49 7.89
CA MET A 39 -20.21 13.36 6.87
C MET A 39 -21.40 12.54 7.36
N SER A 40 -21.21 11.68 8.37
CA SER A 40 -22.29 10.90 8.95
C SER A 40 -23.18 11.80 9.81
N ASN A 41 -24.36 12.18 9.30
CA ASN A 41 -25.44 12.86 10.03
C ASN A 41 -26.13 11.93 11.05
N VAL A 42 -25.35 11.12 11.77
CA VAL A 42 -25.87 10.14 12.74
C VAL A 42 -25.57 10.68 14.13
N ASP A 43 -26.61 10.85 14.96
CA ASP A 43 -26.53 11.33 16.36
C ASP A 43 -25.65 10.47 17.29
N GLN A 44 -25.16 9.32 16.80
CA GLN A 44 -24.18 8.49 17.49
C GLN A 44 -22.77 8.85 17.05
N ASP A 45 -21.94 9.34 17.97
CA ASP A 45 -20.51 9.52 17.75
C ASP A 45 -19.84 8.17 17.37
N PRO A 46 -19.52 7.92 16.09
CA PRO A 46 -18.88 6.69 15.69
C PRO A 46 -17.47 6.69 16.26
N LYS A 47 -17.17 5.72 17.14
CA LYS A 47 -15.83 5.54 17.71
C LYS A 47 -14.85 5.22 16.58
N TYR A 48 -13.65 5.81 16.66
CA TYR A 48 -12.55 5.46 15.77
C TYR A 48 -12.28 3.94 15.82
N ASP A 49 -12.19 3.33 14.65
CA ASP A 49 -11.87 1.92 14.51
C ASP A 49 -10.36 1.73 14.70
N LYS A 50 -10.01 1.36 15.94
CA LYS A 50 -8.62 1.08 16.35
C LYS A 50 -8.08 -0.19 15.70
N GLN A 51 -8.95 -1.14 15.35
CA GLN A 51 -8.56 -2.40 14.75
C GLN A 51 -8.18 -2.17 13.28
N ALA A 52 -9.01 -1.44 12.53
CA ALA A 52 -8.65 -0.97 11.19
C ALA A 52 -7.31 -0.21 11.21
N PHE A 53 -7.14 0.74 12.14
CA PHE A 53 -5.89 1.49 12.29
C PHE A 53 -4.67 0.58 12.50
N ALA A 54 -4.79 -0.48 13.31
CA ALA A 54 -3.72 -1.45 13.53
C ALA A 54 -3.41 -2.24 12.25
N HIS A 55 -4.42 -2.66 11.50
CA HIS A 55 -4.25 -3.40 10.24
C HIS A 55 -3.55 -2.53 9.18
N TYR A 56 -4.01 -1.30 8.97
CA TYR A 56 -3.37 -0.36 8.03
C TYR A 56 -1.96 0.03 8.47
N SER A 57 -1.69 0.08 9.78
CA SER A 57 -0.34 0.28 10.31
C SER A 57 0.58 -0.90 9.95
N PHE A 58 0.12 -2.14 10.12
CA PHE A 58 0.88 -3.33 9.73
C PHE A 58 1.22 -3.31 8.24
N TYR A 59 0.23 -3.04 7.40
CA TYR A 59 0.43 -2.98 5.96
C TYR A 59 1.38 -1.84 5.55
N GLY A 60 1.17 -0.65 6.10
CA GLY A 60 1.94 0.54 5.76
C GLY A 60 3.39 0.51 6.24
N PHE A 61 3.66 0.01 7.46
CA PHE A 61 5.00 0.02 8.02
C PHE A 61 5.82 -1.23 7.69
N LEU A 62 5.17 -2.38 7.50
CA LEU A 62 5.86 -3.66 7.38
C LEU A 62 5.63 -4.32 6.02
N TRP A 63 4.37 -4.53 5.62
CA TRP A 63 4.08 -5.35 4.44
C TRP A 63 4.54 -4.70 3.13
N TYR A 64 3.91 -3.59 2.74
CA TYR A 64 4.19 -2.88 1.50
C TYR A 64 5.65 -2.41 1.37
N PRO A 65 6.24 -1.69 2.35
CA PRO A 65 7.58 -1.13 2.18
C PRO A 65 8.65 -2.23 2.07
N VAL A 66 8.53 -3.34 2.81
CA VAL A 66 9.50 -4.43 2.74
C VAL A 66 9.43 -5.12 1.38
N ILE A 67 8.22 -5.44 0.92
CA ILE A 67 8.01 -6.12 -0.37
C ILE A 67 8.50 -5.24 -1.52
N TYR A 68 8.07 -3.98 -1.58
CA TYR A 68 8.49 -3.06 -2.63
C TYR A 68 10.00 -2.80 -2.60
N HIS A 69 10.61 -2.69 -1.41
CA HIS A 69 12.05 -2.49 -1.31
C HIS A 69 12.84 -3.61 -2.00
N TYR A 70 12.47 -4.87 -1.75
CA TYR A 70 13.14 -5.99 -2.39
C TYR A 70 12.79 -6.13 -3.88
N TRP A 71 11.53 -5.88 -4.24
CA TRP A 71 11.07 -5.94 -5.62
C TRP A 71 11.80 -4.91 -6.51
N TYR A 72 11.81 -3.64 -6.11
CA TYR A 72 12.50 -2.58 -6.86
C TYR A 72 14.01 -2.81 -6.91
N ARG A 73 14.62 -3.33 -5.83
CA ARG A 73 16.04 -3.69 -5.84
C ARG A 73 16.36 -4.78 -6.86
N TRP A 74 15.49 -5.78 -7.00
CA TRP A 74 15.65 -6.83 -8.02
C TRP A 74 15.44 -6.28 -9.44
N LEU A 75 14.40 -5.46 -9.61
CA LEU A 75 14.01 -4.90 -10.89
C LEU A 75 15.04 -3.90 -11.43
N ASP A 76 15.65 -3.08 -10.57
CA ASP A 76 16.76 -2.20 -10.92
C ASP A 76 18.05 -2.94 -11.22
N ALA A 77 18.32 -4.07 -10.54
CA ALA A 77 19.46 -4.93 -10.86
C ALA A 77 19.29 -5.63 -12.23
N ARG A 78 18.06 -6.01 -12.59
CA ARG A 78 17.77 -6.74 -13.83
C ARG A 78 17.64 -5.86 -15.07
N PHE A 79 17.11 -4.65 -14.88
CA PHE A 79 16.79 -3.69 -15.95
C PHE A 79 17.53 -2.37 -15.70
N VAL A 80 18.79 -2.36 -16.12
CA VAL A 80 19.68 -1.20 -15.98
C VAL A 80 19.42 -0.19 -17.09
N GLY A 81 19.35 1.09 -16.73
CA GLY A 81 19.15 2.21 -17.66
C GLY A 81 17.76 2.84 -17.54
N THR A 82 17.61 3.99 -18.17
CA THR A 82 16.43 4.87 -18.08
C THR A 82 15.74 5.07 -19.43
N SER A 83 16.03 4.22 -20.43
CA SER A 83 15.36 4.30 -21.72
C SER A 83 13.85 4.04 -21.55
N ALA A 84 13.03 4.67 -22.40
CA ALA A 84 11.57 4.50 -22.37
C ALA A 84 11.17 3.02 -22.48
N ALA A 85 11.90 2.23 -23.27
CA ALA A 85 11.67 0.78 -23.38
C ALA A 85 11.95 0.03 -22.07
N VAL A 86 12.99 0.42 -21.32
CA VAL A 86 13.30 -0.18 -20.02
C VAL A 86 12.24 0.22 -18.99
N ILE A 87 11.85 1.49 -18.94
CA ILE A 87 10.81 1.98 -18.04
C ILE A 87 9.48 1.28 -18.34
N GLY A 88 9.09 1.16 -19.61
CA GLY A 88 7.87 0.45 -20.00
C GLY A 88 7.86 -1.01 -19.56
N LYS A 89 9.00 -1.73 -19.69
CA LYS A 89 9.11 -3.11 -19.18
C LYS A 89 8.97 -3.18 -17.66
N LYS A 90 9.57 -2.24 -16.93
CA LYS A 90 9.45 -2.14 -15.47
C LYS A 90 7.99 -1.95 -15.05
N LEU A 91 7.29 -1.01 -15.68
CA LEU A 91 5.88 -0.74 -15.41
C LEU A 91 4.97 -1.94 -15.70
N LEU A 92 5.20 -2.65 -16.81
CA LEU A 92 4.43 -3.86 -17.13
C LEU A 92 4.67 -4.97 -16.10
N LEU A 93 5.90 -5.15 -15.63
CA LEU A 93 6.19 -6.12 -14.57
C LEU A 93 5.54 -5.72 -13.24
N ASP A 94 5.62 -4.44 -12.87
CA ASP A 94 4.95 -3.94 -11.67
C ASP A 94 3.44 -4.20 -11.73
N GLN A 95 2.79 -3.83 -12.83
CA GLN A 95 1.34 -3.92 -13.01
C GLN A 95 0.80 -5.35 -13.09
N PHE A 96 1.52 -6.26 -13.77
CA PHE A 96 0.99 -7.60 -14.06
C PHE A 96 1.63 -8.72 -13.25
N VAL A 97 2.81 -8.50 -12.64
CA VAL A 97 3.48 -9.51 -11.82
C VAL A 97 3.41 -9.16 -10.34
N MET A 98 3.60 -7.89 -9.99
CA MET A 98 3.71 -7.48 -8.59
C MET A 98 2.36 -7.05 -7.98
N GLU A 99 1.60 -6.21 -8.68
CA GLU A 99 0.34 -5.69 -8.17
C GLU A 99 -0.74 -6.76 -7.93
N PRO A 100 -0.98 -7.74 -8.83
CA PRO A 100 -1.99 -8.78 -8.64
C PRO A 100 -1.84 -9.56 -7.32
N PRO A 101 -0.69 -10.19 -7.00
CA PRO A 101 -0.53 -10.91 -5.74
C PRO A 101 -0.56 -9.98 -4.53
N LEU A 102 -0.08 -8.74 -4.67
CA LEU A 102 -0.06 -7.78 -3.59
C LEU A 102 -1.47 -7.31 -3.21
N LEU A 103 -2.32 -7.03 -4.20
CA LEU A 103 -3.72 -6.67 -4.01
C LEU A 103 -4.52 -7.84 -3.41
N ALA A 104 -4.29 -9.06 -3.89
CA ALA A 104 -4.89 -10.25 -3.31
C ALA A 104 -4.45 -10.44 -1.85
N SER A 105 -3.14 -10.26 -1.56
CA SER A 105 -2.61 -10.36 -0.20
C SER A 105 -3.26 -9.34 0.73
N PHE A 106 -3.51 -8.11 0.25
CA PHE A 106 -4.17 -7.07 1.01
C PHE A 106 -5.59 -7.48 1.40
N TYR A 107 -6.45 -7.81 0.44
CA TYR A 107 -7.84 -8.16 0.76
C TYR A 107 -7.94 -9.43 1.60
N VAL A 108 -7.22 -10.49 1.24
CA VAL A 108 -7.24 -11.74 2.00
C VAL A 108 -6.69 -11.53 3.40
N GLY A 109 -5.54 -10.84 3.53
CA GLY A 109 -4.93 -10.60 4.84
C GLY A 109 -5.76 -9.65 5.71
N MET A 110 -6.44 -8.66 5.13
CA MET A 110 -7.41 -7.83 5.85
C MET A 110 -8.57 -8.68 6.38
N SER A 111 -9.19 -9.51 5.53
CA SER A 111 -10.28 -10.40 5.95
C SER A 111 -9.83 -11.40 7.03
N VAL A 112 -8.58 -11.88 6.98
CA VAL A 112 -7.99 -12.73 8.03
C VAL A 112 -7.84 -11.97 9.35
N MET A 113 -7.31 -10.75 9.32
CA MET A 113 -7.11 -9.94 10.55
C MET A 113 -8.43 -9.45 11.16
N GLU A 114 -9.47 -9.31 10.35
CA GLU A 114 -10.84 -9.03 10.81
C GLU A 114 -11.58 -10.28 11.32
N GLY A 115 -11.04 -11.47 11.10
CA GLY A 115 -11.65 -12.73 11.53
C GLY A 115 -12.89 -13.13 10.73
N GLN A 116 -12.95 -12.75 9.45
CA GLN A 116 -14.06 -13.12 8.55
C GLN A 116 -14.09 -14.63 8.30
N GLU A 117 -15.29 -15.22 8.23
CA GLU A 117 -15.46 -16.66 7.94
C GLU A 117 -15.05 -17.01 6.50
N ASP A 118 -15.33 -16.13 5.53
CA ASP A 118 -14.91 -16.27 4.14
C ASP A 118 -13.89 -15.19 3.75
N ILE A 119 -12.62 -15.54 3.90
CA ILE A 119 -11.47 -14.67 3.63
C ILE A 119 -11.29 -14.32 2.14
N PHE A 120 -11.93 -15.04 1.22
CA PHE A 120 -11.80 -14.80 -0.22
C PHE A 120 -12.95 -14.00 -0.80
N LYS A 121 -14.05 -13.85 -0.05
CA LYS A 121 -15.25 -13.15 -0.53
C LYS A 121 -14.96 -11.71 -0.93
N GLU A 122 -14.33 -10.95 -0.04
CA GLU A 122 -13.98 -9.56 -0.31
C GLU A 122 -13.00 -9.43 -1.46
N CYS A 123 -11.98 -10.29 -1.50
CA CYS A 123 -11.04 -10.34 -2.60
C CYS A 123 -11.78 -10.55 -3.92
N LYS A 124 -12.59 -11.61 -4.06
CA LYS A 124 -13.32 -11.88 -5.32
C LYS A 124 -14.24 -10.73 -5.75
N GLN A 125 -14.86 -10.04 -4.80
CA GLN A 125 -15.77 -8.94 -5.10
C GLN A 125 -15.06 -7.66 -5.51
N LYS A 126 -14.00 -7.27 -4.79
CA LYS A 126 -13.33 -5.96 -4.96
C LYS A 126 -12.12 -6.03 -5.88
N TYR A 127 -11.48 -7.19 -6.01
CA TYR A 127 -10.21 -7.34 -6.72
C TYR A 127 -10.26 -6.87 -8.17
N ILE A 128 -11.25 -7.33 -8.96
CA ILE A 128 -11.34 -6.98 -10.39
C ILE A 128 -11.59 -5.48 -10.54
N THR A 129 -12.50 -4.91 -9.76
CA THR A 129 -12.79 -3.47 -9.80
C THR A 129 -11.56 -2.65 -9.46
N THR A 130 -10.88 -2.97 -8.36
CA THR A 130 -9.67 -2.24 -7.93
C THR A 130 -8.54 -2.39 -8.94
N PHE A 131 -8.30 -3.61 -9.45
CA PHE A 131 -7.26 -3.87 -10.44
C PHE A 131 -7.49 -3.10 -11.73
N LEU A 132 -8.73 -3.07 -12.24
CA LEU A 132 -9.08 -2.31 -13.44
C LEU A 132 -8.88 -0.81 -13.24
N VAL A 133 -9.28 -0.27 -12.08
CA VAL A 133 -9.09 1.16 -11.77
C VAL A 133 -7.60 1.52 -11.73
N SER A 134 -6.78 0.71 -11.05
CA SER A 134 -5.32 0.90 -11.03
C SER A 134 -4.73 0.90 -12.44
N THR A 135 -5.14 -0.07 -13.25
CA THR A 135 -4.66 -0.25 -14.62
C THR A 135 -5.01 0.96 -15.49
N VAL A 136 -6.27 1.42 -15.45
CA VAL A 136 -6.74 2.56 -16.25
C VAL A 136 -6.06 3.87 -15.84
N HIS A 137 -5.85 4.09 -14.54
CA HIS A 137 -5.16 5.28 -14.05
C HIS A 137 -3.71 5.35 -14.55
N SER A 138 -3.00 4.22 -14.53
CA SER A 138 -1.62 4.12 -15.00
C SER A 138 -1.47 4.37 -16.50
N TYR A 139 -2.49 4.07 -17.33
CA TYR A 139 -2.46 4.32 -18.79
C TYR A 139 -2.99 5.70 -19.21
N SER A 140 -3.52 6.49 -18.26
CA SER A 140 -4.02 7.85 -18.53
C SER A 140 -2.97 8.95 -18.30
N LEU A 141 -1.75 8.58 -17.92
CA LEU A 141 -0.58 9.44 -17.70
C LEU A 141 0.46 9.23 -18.81
#